data_AF-A0A2Z2J634-F1
#
_entry.id   AF-A0A2Z2J634-F1
#
_cell.length_a   1.000
_cell.length_b   1.000
_cell.length_c   1.000
_cell.angle_alpha   90.00
_cell.angle_beta   90.00
_cell.angle_gamma   90.00
#
_symmetry.space_group_name_H-M   'P 1'
#
loop_
_entity.id
_entity.type
_entity.pdbx_description
1 polymer ?
#
loop_
_entity_poly.entity_id
_entity_poly.type
_entity_poly.pdbx_seq_one_letter_code
_entity_poly.pdbx_strand_id
1 'polypeptide(L)'
;MREIDWEKHQAHRQLVAKDRGVWIGLVDQDGVPLMDLPPMTKYTAPATRLSPESASFTMAIKSPRGVVHPMTNHLAGRGIGRVDAQGRLELVADETRFIMVEKYQRPRRDYRVSHTILDGPSPLAPSTAEVHAADTLNWLTGIPAMSAPTTWTGEWKRFTRDWAGPENVGVQFAKPRDLQNIKMVSVADGATVEGPAEETLRRIYSESVEAAFRAAGIDDAPVKVAPAPTGRTSPHVLIRPTDGNLWEETASIAMAAGVRIAADMWWPGDEVPEGLSLDKPTIVITIEQQQEVR
;
A
#
# COMPACT_ATOMS: atom_id res chain seq x y z
N MET A 1 -21.80 6.81 1.28
CA MET A 1 -20.74 6.52 0.28
C MET A 1 -20.87 7.60 -0.79
N ARG A 2 -19.81 8.37 -1.08
CA ARG A 2 -19.87 9.30 -2.22
C ARG A 2 -19.84 8.46 -3.48
N GLU A 3 -20.89 8.55 -4.28
CA GLU A 3 -20.93 7.91 -5.59
C GLU A 3 -20.04 8.73 -6.53
N ILE A 4 -18.91 8.15 -6.95
CA ILE A 4 -18.00 8.78 -7.90
C ILE A 4 -18.36 8.30 -9.30
N ASP A 5 -18.56 9.27 -10.19
CA ASP A 5 -18.60 9.03 -11.62
C ASP A 5 -17.17 8.84 -12.13
N TRP A 6 -16.74 7.58 -12.22
CA TRP A 6 -15.37 7.20 -12.55
C TRP A 6 -14.97 7.58 -13.98
N GLU A 7 -15.91 7.56 -14.92
CA GLU A 7 -15.67 7.97 -16.30
C GLU A 7 -15.36 9.46 -16.38
N LYS A 8 -16.20 10.30 -15.74
CA LYS A 8 -15.92 11.75 -15.64
C LYS A 8 -14.65 12.03 -14.87
N HIS A 9 -14.37 11.27 -13.82
CA HIS A 9 -13.14 11.42 -13.06
C HIS A 9 -11.92 11.12 -13.93
N GLN A 10 -11.89 10.01 -14.66
CA GLN A 10 -10.82 9.68 -15.59
C GLN A 10 -10.64 10.77 -16.67
N ALA A 11 -11.73 11.23 -17.30
CA ALA A 11 -11.69 12.29 -18.30
C ALA A 11 -11.10 13.60 -17.74
N HIS A 12 -11.50 14.00 -16.53
CA HIS A 12 -10.96 15.17 -15.84
C HIS A 12 -9.45 15.03 -15.60
N ARG A 13 -9.00 13.90 -15.03
CA ARG A 13 -7.58 13.67 -14.74
C ARG A 13 -6.71 13.69 -16.00
N GLN A 14 -7.18 13.04 -17.06
CA GLN A 14 -6.48 13.02 -18.35
C GLN A 14 -6.40 14.42 -18.97
N LEU A 15 -7.47 15.22 -18.88
CA LEU A 15 -7.48 16.61 -19.34
C LEU A 15 -6.48 17.45 -18.54
N VAL A 16 -6.49 17.37 -17.21
CA VAL A 16 -5.53 18.10 -16.36
C VAL A 16 -4.10 17.67 -16.64
N ALA A 17 -3.84 16.36 -16.78
CA ALA A 17 -2.52 15.84 -17.11
C ALA A 17 -2.06 16.30 -18.50
N LYS A 18 -2.96 16.39 -19.48
CA LYS A 18 -2.67 16.92 -20.82
C LYS A 18 -2.34 18.41 -20.79
N ASP A 19 -3.13 19.20 -20.08
CA ASP A 19 -3.02 20.67 -20.07
C ASP A 19 -1.87 21.16 -19.19
N ARG A 20 -1.61 20.49 -18.06
CA ARG A 20 -0.63 20.90 -17.05
C ARG A 20 0.59 19.99 -16.97
N GLY A 21 0.64 18.94 -17.79
CA GLY A 21 1.67 17.91 -17.79
C GLY A 21 1.52 16.86 -16.69
N VAL A 22 0.82 17.18 -15.59
CA VAL A 22 0.60 16.28 -14.46
C VAL A 22 -0.73 16.58 -13.76
N TRP A 23 -1.46 15.53 -13.41
CA TRP A 23 -2.54 15.55 -12.44
C TRP A 23 -2.07 14.93 -11.13
N ILE A 24 -2.52 15.50 -10.01
CA ILE A 24 -2.20 15.02 -8.68
C ILE A 24 -3.47 15.03 -7.85
N GLY A 25 -3.78 13.92 -7.21
CA GLY A 25 -4.96 13.78 -6.36
C GLY A 25 -4.62 13.27 -4.98
N LEU A 26 -5.46 13.66 -4.02
CA LEU A 26 -5.51 13.07 -2.70
C LEU A 26 -6.65 12.05 -2.66
N VAL A 27 -6.37 10.90 -2.07
CA VAL A 27 -7.24 9.73 -2.02
C VAL A 27 -7.34 9.24 -0.58
N ASP A 28 -8.51 8.74 -0.19
CA ASP A 28 -8.73 8.17 1.13
C ASP A 28 -8.18 6.73 1.26
N GLN A 29 -8.44 6.12 2.41
CA GLN A 29 -8.00 4.76 2.75
C GLN A 29 -8.65 3.67 1.90
N ASP A 30 -9.81 3.95 1.30
CA ASP A 30 -10.58 3.02 0.47
C ASP A 30 -10.25 3.21 -1.02
N GLY A 31 -9.25 4.04 -1.34
CA GLY A 31 -8.85 4.33 -2.71
C GLY A 31 -9.80 5.28 -3.43
N VAL A 32 -10.69 5.97 -2.73
CA VAL A 32 -11.67 6.89 -3.31
C VAL A 32 -11.09 8.32 -3.39
N PRO A 33 -11.09 8.95 -4.58
CA PRO A 33 -10.64 10.33 -4.76
C PRO A 33 -11.35 11.32 -3.85
N LEU A 34 -10.58 12.12 -3.11
CA LEU A 34 -11.09 13.18 -2.23
C LEU A 34 -11.08 14.54 -2.90
N MET A 35 -9.96 14.90 -3.51
CA MET A 35 -9.74 16.20 -4.16
C MET A 35 -8.49 16.19 -5.04
N ASP A 36 -8.44 17.12 -5.98
CA ASP A 36 -7.20 17.49 -6.66
C ASP A 36 -6.26 18.21 -5.68
N LEU A 37 -4.96 17.98 -5.84
CA LEU A 37 -3.93 18.69 -5.10
C LEU A 37 -3.40 19.89 -5.89
N PRO A 38 -2.89 20.93 -5.19
CA PRO A 38 -2.22 22.04 -5.86
C PRO A 38 -1.02 21.56 -6.70
N PRO A 39 -0.60 22.33 -7.71
CA PRO A 39 0.61 22.01 -8.46
C PRO A 39 1.84 21.88 -7.55
N MET A 40 2.64 20.84 -7.79
CA MET A 40 3.92 20.66 -7.10
C MET A 40 4.90 21.75 -7.50
N THR A 41 5.52 22.39 -6.50
CA THR A 41 6.72 23.22 -6.71
C THR A 41 7.98 22.37 -6.75
N LYS A 42 7.98 21.23 -6.04
CA LYS A 42 9.08 20.26 -6.04
C LYS A 42 8.51 18.84 -5.96
N TYR A 43 9.10 17.95 -6.76
CA TYR A 43 8.80 16.53 -6.78
C TYR A 43 10.10 15.75 -6.76
N THR A 44 10.23 14.80 -5.83
CA THR A 44 11.38 13.90 -5.77
C THR A 44 10.88 12.50 -5.48
N ALA A 45 11.07 11.59 -6.44
CA ALA A 45 10.85 10.17 -6.29
C ALA A 45 12.04 9.46 -6.97
N PRO A 46 13.10 9.14 -6.22
CA PRO A 46 14.25 8.43 -6.77
C PRO A 46 13.82 7.01 -7.12
N ALA A 47 13.88 6.67 -8.40
CA ALA A 47 13.57 5.33 -8.88
C ALA A 47 14.83 4.46 -8.84
N THR A 48 14.91 3.55 -7.87
CA THR A 48 15.90 2.47 -7.85
C THR A 48 15.22 1.15 -8.16
N ARG A 49 15.80 0.39 -9.08
CA ARG A 49 15.28 -0.91 -9.54
C ARG A 49 15.05 -1.81 -8.31
N LEU A 50 13.82 -2.28 -8.12
CA LEU A 50 13.42 -3.24 -7.07
C LEU A 50 13.56 -2.73 -5.62
N SER A 51 13.62 -1.41 -5.41
CA SER A 51 13.58 -0.81 -4.07
C SER A 51 12.28 -0.01 -3.91
N PRO A 52 11.55 -0.17 -2.79
CA PRO A 52 10.39 0.68 -2.52
C PRO A 52 10.79 2.16 -2.54
N GLU A 53 10.10 2.97 -3.35
CA GLU A 53 10.43 4.38 -3.55
C GLU A 53 9.89 5.23 -2.39
N SER A 54 10.68 6.19 -1.89
CA SER A 54 10.18 7.27 -1.04
C SER A 54 9.99 8.51 -1.89
N ALA A 55 8.81 9.12 -1.83
CA ALA A 55 8.49 10.34 -2.56
C ALA A 55 8.35 11.53 -1.60
N SER A 56 8.83 12.71 -2.02
CA SER A 56 8.54 13.99 -1.39
C SER A 56 7.86 14.93 -2.39
N PHE A 57 6.78 15.55 -1.92
CA PHE A 57 5.92 16.47 -2.67
C PHE A 57 5.87 17.81 -1.96
N THR A 58 6.41 18.86 -2.56
CA THR A 58 6.26 20.23 -2.03
C THR A 58 5.21 20.97 -2.85
N MET A 59 4.25 21.60 -2.16
CA MET A 59 3.13 22.32 -2.76
C MET A 59 2.91 23.67 -2.07
N ALA A 60 2.53 24.68 -2.85
CA ALA A 60 1.98 25.93 -2.31
C ALA A 60 0.50 25.72 -1.98
N ILE A 61 0.16 25.78 -0.69
CA ILE A 61 -1.19 25.46 -0.19
C ILE A 61 -1.99 26.70 0.20
N LYS A 62 -1.41 27.90 0.09
CA LYS A 62 -2.10 29.16 0.35
C LYS A 62 -2.26 29.96 -0.93
N SER A 63 -3.51 30.28 -1.25
CA SER A 63 -3.81 31.17 -2.38
C SER A 63 -3.35 32.60 -2.12
N PRO A 64 -3.18 33.45 -3.16
CA PRO A 64 -2.89 34.88 -2.99
C PRO A 64 -3.92 35.64 -2.15
N ARG A 65 -5.16 35.12 -2.07
CA ARG A 65 -6.25 35.67 -1.23
C ARG A 65 -6.19 35.20 0.23
N GLY A 66 -5.16 34.45 0.61
CA GLY A 66 -4.95 33.95 1.97
C GLY A 66 -5.73 32.68 2.32
N VAL A 67 -6.52 32.12 1.40
CA VAL A 67 -7.27 30.87 1.61
C VAL A 67 -6.33 29.68 1.54
N VAL A 68 -6.34 28.84 2.58
CA VAL A 68 -5.56 27.60 2.69
C VAL A 68 -6.32 26.45 2.03
N HIS A 69 -5.60 25.60 1.29
CA HIS A 69 -6.14 24.45 0.59
C HIS A 69 -6.70 23.41 1.59
N PRO A 70 -7.89 22.84 1.34
CA PRO A 70 -8.56 21.92 2.28
C PRO A 70 -7.81 20.60 2.51
N MET A 71 -6.77 20.30 1.73
CA MET A 71 -5.91 19.12 1.93
C MET A 71 -5.29 19.08 3.34
N THR A 72 -5.05 20.23 3.97
CA THR A 72 -4.49 20.30 5.33
C THR A 72 -5.38 19.60 6.34
N ASN A 73 -6.71 19.66 6.17
CA ASN A 73 -7.66 18.98 7.05
C ASN A 73 -7.56 17.45 6.97
N HIS A 74 -7.07 16.91 5.85
CA HIS A 74 -6.94 15.48 5.63
C HIS A 74 -5.53 14.96 5.94
N LEU A 75 -4.50 15.81 5.83
CA LEU A 75 -3.11 15.41 5.98
C LEU A 75 -2.46 15.84 7.31
N ALA A 76 -3.01 16.85 7.99
CA ALA A 76 -2.47 17.39 9.24
C ALA A 76 -3.40 17.18 10.46
N GLY A 77 -4.42 16.31 10.33
CA GLY A 77 -5.36 15.98 11.39
C GLY A 77 -6.46 17.04 11.62
N ARG A 78 -7.46 16.67 12.44
CA ARG A 78 -8.55 17.59 12.85
C ARG A 78 -7.99 18.63 13.82
N GLY A 79 -7.77 19.83 13.29
CA GLY A 79 -7.30 20.97 14.06
C GLY A 79 -5.80 21.13 13.91
N ILE A 80 -5.41 22.13 13.13
CA ILE A 80 -4.11 22.77 13.25
C ILE A 80 -4.00 23.24 14.71
N GLY A 81 -3.37 22.47 15.61
CA GLY A 81 -3.38 22.89 17.02
C GLY A 81 -2.90 21.91 18.09
N ARG A 82 -2.68 20.63 17.80
CA ARG A 82 -1.88 19.82 18.73
C ARG A 82 -0.43 20.11 18.45
N VAL A 83 0.26 20.66 19.44
CA VAL A 83 1.70 20.88 19.41
C VAL A 83 2.31 20.03 20.52
N ASP A 84 3.42 19.35 20.24
CA ASP A 84 4.22 18.67 21.24
C ASP A 84 4.78 19.68 22.27
N ALA A 85 5.42 19.17 23.32
CA ALA A 85 6.02 20.01 24.36
C ALA A 85 7.12 20.97 23.83
N GLN A 86 7.53 20.81 22.57
CA GLN A 86 8.53 21.58 21.85
C GLN A 86 7.91 22.52 20.80
N GLY A 87 6.57 22.63 20.74
CA GLY A 87 5.87 23.54 19.84
C GLY A 87 5.71 23.04 18.40
N ARG A 88 5.97 21.75 18.13
CA ARG A 88 5.83 21.14 16.79
C ARG A 88 4.47 20.50 16.65
N LEU A 89 3.83 20.65 15.50
CA LEU A 89 2.51 20.05 15.28
C LEU A 89 2.57 18.52 15.48
N GLU A 90 1.71 18.00 16.35
CA GLU A 90 1.55 16.58 16.66
C GLU A 90 0.84 15.91 15.47
N LEU A 91 1.53 14.96 14.85
CA LEU A 91 1.04 14.21 13.70
C LEU A 91 -0.13 13.31 14.10
N VAL A 92 -1.35 13.69 13.69
CA VAL A 92 -2.53 12.84 13.79
C VAL A 92 -2.93 12.41 12.39
N ALA A 93 -2.28 11.38 11.86
CA ALA A 93 -2.78 10.65 10.70
C ALA A 93 -3.74 9.56 11.20
N ASP A 94 -4.94 9.95 11.65
CA ASP A 94 -5.96 8.99 12.12
C ASP A 94 -6.44 8.07 10.99
N GLU A 95 -6.29 8.50 9.72
CA GLU A 95 -6.74 7.75 8.55
C GLU A 95 -5.64 7.70 7.49
N THR A 96 -5.48 6.53 6.85
CA THR A 96 -4.50 6.38 5.76
C THR A 96 -4.93 7.22 4.55
N ARG A 97 -3.94 7.81 3.88
CA ARG A 97 -4.13 8.63 2.68
C ARG A 97 -3.14 8.21 1.61
N PHE A 98 -3.56 8.32 0.36
CA PHE A 98 -2.71 8.12 -0.80
C PHE A 98 -2.65 9.37 -1.65
N ILE A 99 -1.48 9.63 -2.23
CA ILE A 99 -1.27 10.62 -3.29
C ILE A 99 -1.17 9.86 -4.60
N MET A 100 -1.96 10.28 -5.57
CA MET A 100 -1.94 9.77 -6.92
C MET A 100 -1.27 10.78 -7.83
N VAL A 101 -0.37 10.33 -8.68
CA VAL A 101 0.31 11.16 -9.67
C VAL A 101 0.10 10.55 -11.05
N GLU A 102 -0.53 11.30 -11.95
CA GLU A 102 -0.71 10.90 -13.34
C GLU A 102 -0.05 11.92 -14.26
N LYS A 103 0.88 11.46 -15.09
CA LYS A 103 1.51 12.30 -16.13
C LYS A 103 0.91 11.93 -17.48
N TYR A 104 0.84 12.90 -18.39
CA TYR A 104 0.29 12.66 -19.72
C TYR A 104 0.99 11.46 -20.41
N GLN A 105 0.18 10.49 -20.84
CA GLN A 105 0.63 9.25 -21.51
C GLN A 105 1.64 8.41 -20.70
N ARG A 106 1.62 8.50 -19.36
CA ARG A 106 2.40 7.62 -18.50
C ARG A 106 1.50 6.91 -17.48
N PRO A 107 1.88 5.71 -17.03
CA PRO A 107 1.16 5.02 -15.96
C PRO A 107 1.03 5.91 -14.72
N ARG A 108 -0.14 5.82 -14.08
CA ARG A 108 -0.38 6.43 -12.78
C ARG A 108 0.55 5.80 -11.75
N ARG A 109 1.01 6.61 -10.79
CA ARG A 109 1.75 6.15 -9.62
C ARG A 109 1.02 6.54 -8.36
N ASP A 110 1.02 5.64 -7.40
CA ASP A 110 0.40 5.83 -6.10
C ASP A 110 1.43 5.75 -4.96
N TYR A 111 1.24 6.65 -4.00
CA TYR A 111 2.13 6.79 -2.85
C TYR A 111 1.30 6.91 -1.58
N ARG A 112 1.53 6.03 -0.60
CA ARG A 112 0.95 6.15 0.74
C ARG A 112 1.62 7.28 1.51
N VAL A 113 0.84 8.23 1.99
CA VAL A 113 1.34 9.32 2.83
C VAL A 113 1.84 8.76 4.16
N SER A 114 3.08 9.12 4.52
CA SER A 114 3.68 8.80 5.82
C SER A 114 3.48 9.93 6.81
N HIS A 115 3.85 11.15 6.42
CA HIS A 115 3.71 12.36 7.22
C HIS A 115 3.72 13.60 6.33
N THR A 116 3.22 14.71 6.87
CA THR A 116 3.19 16.02 6.20
C THR A 116 3.79 17.06 7.11
N ILE A 117 4.65 17.90 6.54
CA ILE A 117 5.25 19.06 7.18
C ILE A 117 4.60 20.30 6.60
N LEU A 118 4.03 21.14 7.47
CA LEU A 118 3.43 22.41 7.10
C LEU A 118 4.37 23.54 7.49
N ASP A 119 4.58 24.48 6.58
CA ASP A 119 5.44 25.64 6.82
C ASP A 119 4.73 26.94 6.41
N GLY A 120 5.09 28.04 7.09
CA GLY A 120 4.51 29.36 6.86
C GLY A 120 4.59 30.28 8.07
N PRO A 121 4.32 31.58 7.87
CA PRO A 121 4.49 32.61 8.91
C PRO A 121 3.48 32.51 10.06
N SER A 122 2.41 31.72 9.90
CA SER A 122 1.41 31.50 10.94
C SER A 122 1.04 30.01 10.97
N PRO A 123 1.06 29.38 12.17
CA PRO A 123 0.63 27.99 12.32
C PRO A 123 -0.78 27.76 11.78
N LEU A 124 -1.70 28.71 12.01
CA LEU A 124 -3.11 28.65 11.60
C LEU A 124 -3.34 28.86 10.09
N ALA A 125 -2.34 29.36 9.38
CA ALA A 125 -2.45 29.68 7.95
C ALA A 125 -1.14 29.37 7.21
N PRO A 126 -0.75 28.07 7.14
CA PRO A 126 0.48 27.65 6.50
C PRO A 126 0.45 28.00 5.00
N SER A 127 1.62 28.27 4.45
CA SER A 127 1.81 28.68 3.06
C SER A 127 2.21 27.51 2.17
N THR A 128 2.98 26.58 2.71
CA THR A 128 3.58 25.45 2.00
C THR A 128 3.32 24.14 2.76
N ALA A 129 3.20 23.05 2.00
CA ALA A 129 3.16 21.70 2.53
C ALA A 129 4.22 20.85 1.84
N GLU A 130 5.01 20.14 2.63
CA GLU A 130 5.86 19.05 2.18
C GLU A 130 5.24 17.73 2.64
N VAL A 131 4.82 16.90 1.69
CA VAL A 131 4.23 15.59 1.97
C VAL A 131 5.26 14.51 1.67
N HIS A 132 5.58 13.70 2.66
CA HIS A 132 6.43 12.53 2.52
C HIS A 132 5.56 11.29 2.36
N ALA A 133 5.81 10.52 1.33
CA ALA A 133 5.04 9.32 1.01
C ALA A 133 5.97 8.18 0.60
N ALA A 134 5.47 6.96 0.69
CA ALA A 134 6.17 5.77 0.24
C ALA A 134 5.34 5.07 -0.85
N ASP A 135 6.02 4.42 -1.78
CA ASP A 135 5.40 3.53 -2.76
C ASP A 135 4.46 2.53 -2.07
N THR A 136 3.35 2.24 -2.71
CA THR A 136 2.35 1.26 -2.23
C THR A 136 2.95 -0.12 -2.01
N LEU A 137 4.01 -0.50 -2.74
CA LEU A 137 4.74 -1.74 -2.43
C LEU A 137 5.34 -1.72 -1.01
N ASN A 138 5.83 -0.57 -0.54
CA ASN A 138 6.34 -0.45 0.84
C ASN A 138 5.20 -0.64 1.85
N TRP A 139 4.00 -0.15 1.56
CA TRP A 139 2.84 -0.35 2.43
C TRP A 139 2.47 -1.83 2.55
N LEU A 140 2.53 -2.58 1.45
CA LEU A 140 2.22 -4.00 1.44
C LEU A 140 3.13 -4.83 2.36
N THR A 141 4.36 -4.36 2.61
CA THR A 141 5.27 -5.02 3.59
C THR A 141 4.70 -5.05 5.01
N GLY A 142 3.78 -4.14 5.34
CA GLY A 142 3.06 -4.12 6.61
C GLY A 142 1.92 -5.14 6.72
N ILE A 143 1.53 -5.80 5.62
CA ILE A 143 0.57 -6.90 5.67
C ILE A 143 1.30 -8.12 6.23
N PRO A 144 0.81 -8.74 7.31
CA PRO A 144 1.39 -9.95 7.85
C PRO A 144 1.07 -11.13 6.92
N ALA A 145 1.79 -11.24 5.82
CA ALA A 145 1.69 -12.34 4.86
C ALA A 145 2.94 -13.21 5.00
N MET A 146 2.75 -14.48 5.38
CA MET A 146 3.82 -15.47 5.44
C MET A 146 3.99 -16.16 4.09
N SER A 147 5.22 -16.56 3.74
CA SER A 147 5.48 -17.25 2.47
C SER A 147 4.90 -18.68 2.42
N ALA A 148 4.69 -19.34 3.56
CA ALA A 148 3.97 -20.61 3.68
C ALA A 148 2.69 -20.46 4.55
N PRO A 149 1.57 -19.93 4.03
CA PRO A 149 0.38 -19.68 4.84
C PRO A 149 -0.54 -20.91 4.99
N THR A 150 -0.05 -22.12 4.77
CA THR A 150 -0.88 -23.34 4.62
C THR A 150 -1.77 -23.64 5.84
N THR A 151 -1.37 -23.17 7.01
CA THR A 151 -2.03 -23.38 8.30
C THR A 151 -2.88 -22.20 8.76
N TRP A 152 -2.99 -21.13 7.95
CA TRP A 152 -3.72 -19.90 8.26
C TRP A 152 -5.23 -20.07 8.02
N THR A 153 -5.83 -21.03 8.71
CA THR A 153 -7.25 -21.40 8.61
C THR A 153 -7.97 -21.34 9.96
N GLY A 154 -7.32 -20.78 10.99
CA GLY A 154 -7.88 -20.72 12.33
C GLY A 154 -9.11 -19.82 12.43
N GLU A 155 -9.90 -20.00 13.49
CA GLU A 155 -11.01 -19.10 13.83
C GLU A 155 -10.57 -18.10 14.90
N TRP A 156 -11.06 -16.86 14.81
CA TRP A 156 -10.90 -15.89 15.88
C TRP A 156 -11.66 -16.34 17.13
N LYS A 157 -10.96 -16.42 18.25
CA LYS A 157 -11.55 -16.71 19.55
C LYS A 157 -11.18 -15.62 20.54
N ARG A 158 -12.14 -15.23 21.37
CA ARG A 158 -11.92 -14.26 22.44
C ARG A 158 -11.24 -14.93 23.62
N PHE A 159 -10.01 -14.54 23.90
CA PHE A 159 -9.21 -15.00 25.04
C PHE A 159 -9.24 -13.98 26.17
N THR A 160 -9.61 -14.46 27.36
CA THR A 160 -9.61 -13.69 28.60
C THR A 160 -8.45 -14.02 29.52
N ARG A 161 -7.83 -15.21 29.37
CA ARG A 161 -6.74 -15.70 30.22
C ARG A 161 -5.38 -15.30 29.63
N ASP A 162 -4.47 -14.85 30.50
CA ASP A 162 -3.10 -14.45 30.21
C ASP A 162 -2.12 -15.57 30.63
N TRP A 163 -1.27 -15.99 29.69
CA TRP A 163 -0.24 -17.04 29.87
C TRP A 163 1.05 -16.54 30.54
N ALA A 164 1.14 -15.26 30.86
CA ALA A 164 2.26 -14.71 31.63
C ALA A 164 2.18 -15.02 33.15
N GLY A 165 1.04 -15.51 33.65
CA GLY A 165 0.83 -15.85 35.06
C GLY A 165 1.29 -17.27 35.45
N PRO A 166 1.50 -17.56 36.75
CA PRO A 166 1.73 -18.92 37.24
C PRO A 166 0.60 -19.85 36.76
N GLU A 167 0.90 -21.09 36.36
CA GLU A 167 -0.07 -22.05 35.77
C GLU A 167 -1.38 -22.18 36.58
N ASN A 168 -1.29 -21.96 37.89
CA ASN A 168 -2.34 -22.18 38.89
C ASN A 168 -3.16 -20.92 39.20
N VAL A 169 -2.73 -19.76 38.71
CA VAL A 169 -3.40 -18.47 38.92
C VAL A 169 -3.93 -18.06 37.56
N GLY A 170 -5.24 -18.14 37.36
CA GLY A 170 -5.89 -17.71 36.12
C GLY A 170 -5.81 -16.20 35.94
N VAL A 171 -4.61 -15.66 35.73
CA VAL A 171 -4.38 -14.26 35.42
C VAL A 171 -5.17 -13.95 34.16
N GLN A 172 -5.94 -12.88 34.20
CA GLN A 172 -6.74 -12.43 33.06
C GLN A 172 -6.10 -11.19 32.45
N PHE A 173 -6.21 -11.05 31.13
CA PHE A 173 -5.86 -9.78 30.51
C PHE A 173 -6.78 -8.69 31.04
N ALA A 174 -6.22 -7.51 31.35
CA ALA A 174 -7.01 -6.33 31.71
C ALA A 174 -8.05 -5.96 30.63
N LYS A 175 -7.77 -6.30 29.37
CA LYS A 175 -8.72 -6.27 28.25
C LYS A 175 -8.63 -7.60 27.50
N PRO A 176 -9.75 -8.32 27.29
CA PRO A 176 -9.76 -9.53 26.48
C PRO A 176 -9.16 -9.29 25.10
N ARG A 177 -8.49 -10.30 24.55
CA ARG A 177 -7.85 -10.25 23.24
C ARG A 177 -8.49 -11.28 22.33
N ASP A 178 -8.70 -10.95 21.08
CA ASP A 178 -9.07 -11.95 20.08
C ASP A 178 -7.78 -12.54 19.52
N LEU A 179 -7.68 -13.87 19.50
CA LEU A 179 -6.53 -14.61 18.99
C LEU A 179 -7.01 -15.65 18.00
N GLN A 180 -6.23 -15.84 16.94
CA GLN A 180 -6.42 -16.91 15.97
C GLN A 180 -5.34 -17.97 16.18
N ASN A 181 -5.72 -19.25 16.11
CA ASN A 181 -4.75 -20.33 16.16
C ASN A 181 -4.10 -20.53 14.79
N ILE A 182 -2.85 -20.11 14.67
CA ILE A 182 -2.02 -20.34 13.49
C ILE A 182 -0.92 -21.31 13.88
N LYS A 183 -0.81 -22.44 13.18
CA LYS A 183 0.24 -23.41 13.43
C LYS A 183 1.47 -23.04 12.62
N MET A 184 2.59 -22.78 13.27
CA MET A 184 3.87 -22.67 12.58
C MET A 184 4.16 -23.97 11.84
N VAL A 185 4.75 -23.87 10.65
CA VAL A 185 5.19 -24.99 9.85
C VAL A 185 6.27 -25.76 10.62
N SER A 186 5.90 -26.90 11.21
CA SER A 186 6.86 -27.80 11.86
C SER A 186 7.66 -28.52 10.79
N VAL A 187 8.95 -28.22 10.71
CA VAL A 187 9.96 -28.74 9.77
C VAL A 187 9.79 -30.24 9.49
N ALA A 188 9.05 -30.60 8.44
CA ALA A 188 9.00 -31.94 7.80
C ALA A 188 8.14 -31.99 6.51
N ASP A 189 7.13 -31.14 6.34
CA ASP A 189 6.28 -31.14 5.13
C ASP A 189 6.88 -30.26 4.01
N GLY A 190 8.03 -30.70 3.50
CA GLY A 190 8.79 -30.03 2.45
C GLY A 190 8.02 -29.86 1.13
N ALA A 191 7.17 -28.85 1.03
CA ALA A 191 6.72 -28.33 -0.25
C ALA A 191 7.76 -27.31 -0.72
N THR A 192 8.92 -27.81 -1.18
CA THR A 192 9.79 -26.99 -2.04
C THR A 192 8.96 -26.62 -3.27
N VAL A 193 8.82 -25.33 -3.50
CA VAL A 193 8.04 -24.77 -4.59
C VAL A 193 9.01 -24.44 -5.72
N GLU A 194 8.91 -25.16 -6.82
CA GLU A 194 9.80 -25.03 -7.97
C GLU A 194 9.04 -24.77 -9.27
N GLY A 195 9.69 -24.12 -10.23
CA GLY A 195 9.09 -23.75 -11.51
C GLY A 195 9.68 -22.47 -12.10
N PRO A 196 9.12 -21.97 -13.22
CA PRO A 196 9.48 -20.67 -13.78
C PRO A 196 9.26 -19.56 -12.75
N ALA A 197 10.26 -18.69 -12.56
CA ALA A 197 10.29 -17.72 -11.47
C ALA A 197 9.04 -16.85 -11.37
N GLU A 198 8.54 -16.35 -12.50
CA GLU A 198 7.37 -15.48 -12.52
C GLU A 198 6.11 -16.20 -12.01
N GLU A 199 5.88 -17.43 -12.48
CA GLU A 199 4.73 -18.25 -12.11
C GLU A 199 4.82 -18.71 -10.65
N THR A 200 6.00 -19.17 -10.24
CA THR A 200 6.29 -19.64 -8.89
C THR A 200 6.10 -18.52 -7.86
N LEU A 201 6.65 -17.33 -8.11
CA LEU A 201 6.46 -16.16 -7.24
C LEU A 201 5.00 -15.74 -7.22
N ARG A 202 4.33 -15.68 -8.39
CA ARG A 202 2.92 -15.32 -8.47
C ARG A 202 2.04 -16.22 -7.63
N ARG A 203 2.27 -17.53 -7.69
CA ARG A 203 1.53 -18.49 -6.87
C ARG A 203 1.70 -18.25 -5.38
N ILE A 204 2.94 -18.10 -4.91
CA ILE A 204 3.23 -17.83 -3.50
C ILE A 204 2.57 -16.51 -3.06
N TYR A 205 2.73 -15.44 -3.84
CA TYR A 205 2.13 -14.14 -3.54
C TYR A 205 0.60 -14.21 -3.45
N SER A 206 -0.06 -14.87 -4.39
CA SER A 206 -1.51 -15.05 -4.36
C SER A 206 -1.97 -15.83 -3.13
N GLU A 207 -1.36 -16.99 -2.87
CA GLU A 207 -1.70 -17.83 -1.71
C GLU A 207 -1.48 -17.10 -0.38
N SER A 208 -0.36 -16.40 -0.22
CA SER A 208 0.02 -15.66 0.99
C SER A 208 -0.85 -14.44 1.27
N VAL A 209 -1.12 -13.62 0.25
CA VAL A 209 -1.96 -12.43 0.41
C VAL A 209 -3.40 -12.82 0.70
N GLU A 210 -3.95 -13.79 -0.04
CA GLU A 210 -5.31 -14.29 0.20
C GLU A 210 -5.46 -14.89 1.60
N ALA A 211 -4.48 -15.66 2.05
CA ALA A 211 -4.51 -16.23 3.39
C ALA A 211 -4.42 -15.17 4.49
N ALA A 212 -3.63 -14.11 4.30
CA ALA A 212 -3.55 -13.01 5.26
C ALA A 212 -4.90 -12.28 5.43
N PHE A 213 -5.59 -11.98 4.33
CA PHE A 213 -6.91 -11.33 4.38
C PHE A 213 -8.00 -12.28 4.90
N ARG A 214 -7.97 -13.55 4.52
CA ARG A 214 -8.85 -14.58 5.08
C ARG A 214 -8.67 -14.72 6.58
N ALA A 215 -7.42 -14.76 7.05
CA ALA A 215 -7.09 -14.80 8.47
C ALA A 215 -7.59 -13.56 9.20
N ALA A 216 -7.54 -12.38 8.57
CA ALA A 216 -8.13 -11.15 9.11
C ALA A 216 -9.68 -11.11 9.06
N GLY A 217 -10.35 -12.09 8.45
CA GLY A 217 -11.80 -12.10 8.27
C GLY A 217 -12.30 -11.10 7.22
N ILE A 218 -11.46 -10.77 6.24
CA ILE A 218 -11.77 -9.83 5.15
C ILE A 218 -12.00 -10.63 3.86
N ASP A 219 -13.27 -10.85 3.51
CA ASP A 219 -13.65 -11.64 2.32
C ASP A 219 -13.36 -10.89 1.01
N ASP A 220 -13.68 -9.60 0.98
CA ASP A 220 -13.50 -8.73 -0.17
C ASP A 220 -12.21 -7.90 -0.04
N ALA A 221 -11.09 -8.62 -0.12
CA ALA A 221 -9.74 -8.09 0.09
C ALA A 221 -9.43 -6.90 -0.84
N PRO A 222 -8.97 -5.75 -0.30
CA PRO A 222 -8.62 -4.56 -1.08
C PRO A 222 -7.30 -4.70 -1.85
N VAL A 223 -6.63 -5.85 -1.73
CA VAL A 223 -5.39 -6.18 -2.44
C VAL A 223 -5.59 -7.48 -3.19
N LYS A 224 -5.21 -7.50 -4.46
CA LYS A 224 -5.26 -8.68 -5.33
C LYS A 224 -3.94 -8.85 -6.06
N VAL A 225 -3.57 -10.09 -6.36
CA VAL A 225 -2.42 -10.38 -7.22
C VAL A 225 -2.94 -10.60 -8.64
N ALA A 226 -2.35 -9.94 -9.63
CA ALA A 226 -2.69 -10.16 -11.03
C ALA A 226 -2.43 -11.63 -11.41
N PRO A 227 -3.40 -12.37 -11.98
CA PRO A 227 -3.23 -13.80 -12.23
C PRO A 227 -2.51 -14.10 -13.54
N ALA A 228 -2.62 -13.22 -14.54
CA ALA A 228 -2.02 -13.44 -15.85
C ALA A 228 -0.49 -13.23 -15.85
N PRO A 229 0.29 -14.14 -16.44
CA PRO A 229 1.72 -13.94 -16.64
C PRO A 229 2.02 -13.00 -17.80
N THR A 230 3.24 -12.47 -17.85
CA THR A 230 3.72 -11.62 -18.95
C THR A 230 3.92 -12.38 -20.27
N GLY A 231 3.85 -13.72 -20.23
CA GLY A 231 4.17 -14.59 -21.36
C GLY A 231 5.65 -14.71 -21.68
N ARG A 232 6.54 -14.12 -20.87
CA ARG A 232 7.99 -14.18 -21.05
C ARG A 232 8.57 -15.40 -20.36
N THR A 233 9.62 -15.97 -20.95
CA THR A 233 10.39 -17.05 -20.30
C THR A 233 11.10 -16.51 -19.06
N SER A 234 10.86 -17.13 -17.91
CA SER A 234 11.54 -16.83 -16.66
C SER A 234 12.49 -17.96 -16.26
N PRO A 235 13.58 -17.69 -15.53
CA PRO A 235 14.50 -18.73 -15.08
C PRO A 235 13.80 -19.69 -14.10
N HIS A 236 14.27 -20.92 -14.01
CA HIS A 236 13.75 -21.87 -13.03
C HIS A 236 14.29 -21.52 -11.64
N VAL A 237 13.40 -21.44 -10.65
CA VAL A 237 13.75 -21.13 -9.25
C VAL A 237 13.25 -22.22 -8.32
N LEU A 238 13.94 -22.37 -7.20
CA LEU A 238 13.59 -23.28 -6.13
C LEU A 238 13.42 -22.47 -4.86
N ILE A 239 12.18 -22.38 -4.38
CA ILE A 239 11.81 -21.61 -3.19
C ILE A 239 11.46 -22.59 -2.09
N ARG A 240 11.99 -22.36 -0.88
CA ARG A 240 11.60 -23.08 0.33
C ARG A 240 10.87 -22.11 1.24
N PRO A 241 9.55 -21.96 1.08
CA PRO A 241 8.78 -21.01 1.88
C PRO A 241 8.79 -21.45 3.34
N THR A 242 8.79 -20.47 4.26
CA THR A 242 8.75 -20.69 5.70
C THR A 242 7.63 -19.86 6.35
N ASP A 243 7.56 -19.81 7.67
CA ASP A 243 6.69 -18.87 8.40
C ASP A 243 7.26 -17.43 8.42
N GLY A 244 8.32 -17.16 7.65
CA GLY A 244 8.91 -15.83 7.50
C GLY A 244 8.07 -14.88 6.66
N ASN A 245 8.45 -13.61 6.68
CA ASN A 245 7.77 -12.55 5.93
C ASN A 245 7.91 -12.79 4.41
N LEU A 246 6.78 -12.85 3.71
CA LEU A 246 6.69 -13.08 2.26
C LEU A 246 7.65 -12.17 1.47
N TRP A 247 7.63 -10.88 1.78
CA TRP A 247 8.36 -9.85 1.05
C TRP A 247 9.86 -10.00 1.24
N GLU A 248 10.31 -10.28 2.46
CA GLU A 248 11.74 -10.44 2.77
C GLU A 248 12.33 -11.71 2.15
N GLU A 249 11.59 -12.83 2.24
CA GLU A 249 12.08 -14.12 1.74
C GLU A 249 12.15 -14.20 0.22
N THR A 250 11.19 -13.57 -0.47
CA THR A 250 11.10 -13.67 -1.93
C THR A 250 11.86 -12.56 -2.65
N ALA A 251 12.19 -11.43 -2.00
CA ALA A 251 12.85 -10.29 -2.63
C ALA A 251 14.18 -10.65 -3.31
N SER A 252 15.04 -11.40 -2.62
CA SER A 252 16.35 -11.79 -3.16
C SER A 252 16.23 -12.75 -4.35
N ILE A 253 15.26 -13.66 -4.30
CA ILE A 253 14.96 -14.63 -5.35
C ILE A 253 14.39 -13.92 -6.59
N ALA A 254 13.42 -13.03 -6.39
CA ALA A 254 12.83 -12.22 -7.46
C ALA A 254 13.90 -11.37 -8.16
N MET A 255 14.76 -10.71 -7.38
CA MET A 255 15.87 -9.91 -7.89
C MET A 255 16.85 -10.75 -8.72
N ALA A 256 17.29 -11.90 -8.20
CA ALA A 256 18.20 -12.80 -8.91
C ALA A 256 17.58 -13.38 -10.19
N ALA A 257 16.27 -13.62 -10.20
CA ALA A 257 15.53 -14.10 -11.35
C ALA A 257 15.17 -13.00 -12.37
N GLY A 258 15.43 -11.74 -12.07
CA GLY A 258 15.03 -10.61 -12.92
C GLY A 258 13.51 -10.39 -12.95
N VAL A 259 12.79 -10.84 -11.93
CA VAL A 259 11.35 -10.61 -11.75
C VAL A 259 11.14 -9.31 -10.99
N ARG A 260 10.30 -8.43 -11.54
CA ARG A 260 9.84 -7.22 -10.87
C ARG A 260 8.54 -7.51 -10.14
N ILE A 261 8.49 -7.13 -8.88
CA ILE A 261 7.26 -7.07 -8.09
C ILE A 261 6.90 -5.59 -8.00
N ALA A 262 5.69 -5.24 -8.39
CA ALA A 262 5.14 -3.89 -8.29
C ALA A 262 3.72 -3.95 -7.71
N ALA A 263 3.24 -2.83 -7.21
CA ALA A 263 1.90 -2.71 -6.67
C ALA A 263 1.35 -1.34 -7.04
N ASP A 264 0.21 -1.33 -7.72
CA ASP A 264 -0.42 -0.10 -8.20
C ASP A 264 -1.90 -0.12 -7.84
N MET A 265 -2.45 1.04 -7.47
CA MET A 265 -3.89 1.16 -7.22
C MET A 265 -4.68 1.22 -8.53
N TRP A 266 -5.52 0.22 -8.78
CA TRP A 266 -6.49 0.19 -9.87
C TRP A 266 -7.76 0.96 -9.49
N TRP A 267 -8.35 1.66 -10.47
CA TRP A 267 -9.65 2.32 -10.33
C TRP A 267 -10.66 1.83 -11.36
N PRO A 268 -11.96 1.85 -11.03
CA PRO A 268 -13.00 1.62 -12.03
C PRO A 268 -12.83 2.53 -13.25
N GLY A 269 -12.91 1.93 -14.44
CA GLY A 269 -12.64 2.61 -15.72
C GLY A 269 -11.20 2.50 -16.21
N ASP A 270 -10.25 2.03 -15.39
CA ASP A 270 -8.93 1.63 -15.87
C ASP A 270 -8.98 0.22 -16.48
N GLU A 271 -8.00 -0.10 -17.32
CA GLU A 271 -7.85 -1.44 -17.90
C GLU A 271 -7.71 -2.47 -16.79
N VAL A 272 -8.63 -3.45 -16.76
CA VAL A 272 -8.65 -4.49 -15.74
C VAL A 272 -7.57 -5.52 -16.08
N PRO A 273 -6.68 -5.88 -15.14
CA PRO A 273 -5.72 -6.94 -15.36
C PRO A 273 -6.43 -8.24 -15.75
N GLU A 274 -5.91 -8.94 -16.75
CA GLU A 274 -6.50 -10.18 -17.24
C GLU A 274 -6.70 -11.20 -16.10
N GLY A 275 -7.89 -11.78 -16.04
CA GLY A 275 -8.29 -12.77 -15.02
C GLY A 275 -8.80 -12.18 -13.70
N LEU A 276 -8.81 -10.85 -13.53
CA LEU A 276 -9.48 -10.19 -12.42
C LEU A 276 -10.85 -9.62 -12.82
N SER A 277 -11.75 -9.54 -11.84
CA SER A 277 -12.99 -8.78 -11.93
C SER A 277 -13.01 -7.81 -10.75
N LEU A 278 -12.94 -6.51 -11.07
CA LEU A 278 -12.81 -5.43 -10.09
C LEU A 278 -13.93 -4.41 -10.32
N ASP A 279 -14.58 -3.99 -9.26
CA ASP A 279 -15.70 -3.04 -9.26
C ASP A 279 -15.45 -1.81 -8.35
N LYS A 280 -14.45 -1.90 -7.48
CA LYS A 280 -14.03 -0.86 -6.54
C LYS A 280 -12.51 -0.65 -6.59
N PRO A 281 -11.99 0.50 -6.11
CA PRO A 281 -10.55 0.71 -6.01
C PRO A 281 -9.85 -0.46 -5.31
N THR A 282 -8.82 -0.99 -5.95
CA THR A 282 -8.13 -2.21 -5.50
C THR A 282 -6.65 -2.07 -5.78
N ILE A 283 -5.80 -2.42 -4.82
CA ILE A 283 -4.35 -2.46 -5.02
C ILE A 283 -4.02 -3.78 -5.73
N VAL A 284 -3.42 -3.69 -6.90
CA VAL A 284 -3.05 -4.85 -7.71
C VAL A 284 -1.55 -5.06 -7.62
N ILE A 285 -1.15 -6.22 -7.11
CA ILE A 285 0.23 -6.68 -7.13
C ILE A 285 0.51 -7.30 -8.51
N THR A 286 1.47 -6.75 -9.23
CA THR A 286 1.95 -7.26 -10.50
C THR A 286 3.32 -7.90 -10.33
N ILE A 287 3.48 -9.08 -10.92
CA ILE A 287 4.72 -9.85 -10.92
C ILE A 287 5.11 -10.01 -12.37
N GLU A 288 6.26 -9.48 -12.76
CA GLU A 288 6.60 -9.35 -14.18
C GLU A 288 8.04 -9.74 -14.43
N GLN A 289 8.27 -10.72 -15.31
CA GLN A 289 9.61 -10.97 -15.81
C GLN A 289 10.11 -9.76 -16.61
N GLN A 290 11.23 -9.18 -16.16
CA GLN A 290 11.85 -8.06 -16.87
C GLN A 290 12.65 -8.57 -18.06
N GLN A 291 12.62 -7.80 -19.16
CA GLN A 291 13.57 -8.00 -20.24
C GLN A 291 14.91 -7.43 -19.79
N GLU A 292 16.00 -8.19 -19.93
CA GLU A 292 17.34 -7.59 -19.85
C GLU A 292 17.42 -6.51 -20.92
N VAL A 293 17.60 -5.26 -20.50
CA VAL A 293 18.02 -4.19 -21.40
C VAL A 293 19.46 -4.54 -21.79
N ARG A 294 19.62 -5.12 -22.98
CA ARG A 294 20.93 -5.29 -23.62
C ARG A 294 21.50 -3.94 -24.02
#